data_AF-Q1ZUR5-F1
#
_entry.id   AF-Q1ZUR5-F1
#
_cell.length_a   1.000
_cell.length_b   1.000
_cell.length_c   1.000
_cell.angle_alpha   90.00
_cell.angle_beta   90.00
_cell.angle_gamma   90.00
#
_symmetry.space_group_name_H-M   'P 1'
#
loop_
_entity.id
_entity.type
_entity.pdbx_description
1 polymer ?
#
loop_
_entity_poly.entity_id
_entity_poly.type
_entity_poly.pdbx_seq_one_letter_code
_entity_poly.pdbx_strand_id
1 'polypeptide(L)'
;MQENLLIGFIVIWVALVVGSVMIFQRGKDVAKKRKLWPIYTVFSNVVIGGFIIYMQPPTVWLVAILVLLVPLTLLTIRSTKFCDSCGQATRAPFFMKPPQKCSHCNKPLG
;
A
#
# COMPACT_ATOMS: atom_id res chain seq x y z
N MET A 1 -20.14 15.41 13.63
CA MET A 1 -18.81 14.97 14.13
C MET A 1 -18.27 13.79 13.33
N GLN A 2 -19.08 12.75 13.08
CA GLN A 2 -18.71 11.59 12.26
C GLN A 2 -18.40 11.93 10.78
N GLU A 3 -19.12 12.88 10.18
CA GLU A 3 -18.92 13.32 8.79
C GLU A 3 -17.53 13.96 8.58
N ASN A 4 -17.11 14.85 9.49
CA ASN A 4 -15.78 15.48 9.43
C ASN A 4 -14.64 14.46 9.57
N LEU A 5 -14.84 13.40 10.36
CA LEU A 5 -13.87 12.31 10.48
C LEU A 5 -13.77 11.50 9.19
N LEU A 6 -14.91 11.19 8.56
CA LEU A 6 -14.92 10.50 7.27
C LEU A 6 -14.26 11.33 6.16
N ILE A 7 -14.53 12.64 6.12
CA ILE A 7 -13.87 13.56 5.17
C ILE A 7 -12.36 13.57 5.43
N GLY A 8 -11.93 13.69 6.69
CA GLY A 8 -10.51 13.65 7.05
C GLY A 8 -9.83 12.34 6.63
N PHE A 9 -10.50 11.20 6.86
CA PHE A 9 -10.04 9.88 6.43
C PHE A 9 -9.90 9.80 4.90
N ILE A 10 -10.90 10.26 4.17
CA ILE A 10 -10.90 10.27 2.70
C ILE A 10 -9.75 11.15 2.18
N VAL A 11 -9.55 12.34 2.75
CA VAL A 11 -8.46 13.24 2.35
C VAL A 11 -7.09 12.59 2.57
N ILE A 12 -6.86 12.00 3.75
CA ILE A 12 -5.62 11.27 4.05
C ILE A 12 -5.44 10.10 3.09
N TRP A 13 -6.49 9.31 2.88
CA TRP A 13 -6.46 8.16 1.99
C TRP A 13 -6.16 8.56 0.55
N VAL A 14 -6.80 9.60 0.02
CA VAL A 14 -6.54 10.15 -1.32
C VAL A 14 -5.10 10.65 -1.42
N ALA A 15 -4.60 11.38 -0.41
CA ALA A 15 -3.21 11.84 -0.39
C ALA A 15 -2.21 10.67 -0.44
N LEU A 16 -2.47 9.60 0.32
CA LEU A 16 -1.64 8.38 0.30
C LEU A 16 -1.74 7.63 -1.03
N VAL A 17 -2.92 7.56 -1.65
CA VAL A 17 -3.08 6.92 -2.97
C VAL A 17 -2.35 7.72 -4.04
N VAL A 18 -2.56 9.03 -4.10
CA VAL A 18 -1.93 9.93 -5.08
C VAL A 18 -0.41 9.96 -4.89
N GLY A 19 0.07 10.06 -3.65
CA GLY A 19 1.49 9.98 -3.32
C GLY A 19 2.12 8.66 -3.78
N SER A 20 1.41 7.54 -3.59
CA SER A 20 1.89 6.24 -4.05
C SER A 20 1.99 6.18 -5.58
N VAL A 21 1.00 6.72 -6.30
CA VAL A 21 1.00 6.76 -7.76
C VAL A 21 2.15 7.63 -8.28
N MET A 22 2.32 8.83 -7.74
CA MET A 22 3.39 9.73 -8.18
C MET A 22 4.80 9.19 -7.89
N ILE A 23 5.01 8.53 -6.75
CA ILE A 23 6.34 8.02 -6.38
C ILE A 23 6.64 6.71 -7.12
N PHE A 24 5.66 5.82 -7.26
CA PHE A 24 5.89 4.45 -7.71
C PHE A 24 5.58 4.23 -9.19
N GLN A 25 4.73 5.05 -9.84
CA GLN A 25 4.49 4.96 -11.30
C GLN A 25 5.41 5.88 -12.13
N ARG A 26 6.07 6.86 -11.51
CA ARG A 26 6.97 7.81 -12.18
C ARG A 26 8.43 7.43 -11.91
N GLY A 27 9.31 7.55 -12.91
CA GLY A 27 10.75 7.24 -12.80
C GLY A 27 11.13 5.77 -13.07
N LYS A 28 12.39 5.55 -13.48
CA LYS A 28 12.94 4.23 -13.87
C LYS A 28 13.78 3.56 -12.78
N ASP A 29 14.01 4.23 -11.64
CA ASP A 29 14.88 3.72 -10.57
C ASP A 29 14.21 2.64 -9.71
N VAL A 30 14.19 1.42 -10.24
CA VAL A 30 13.50 0.27 -9.63
C VAL A 30 14.11 -0.12 -8.30
N ALA A 31 15.43 -0.07 -8.15
CA ALA A 31 16.11 -0.39 -6.89
C ALA A 31 15.68 0.55 -5.74
N LYS A 32 15.57 1.85 -6.03
CA LYS A 32 15.13 2.86 -5.06
C LYS A 32 13.67 2.67 -4.70
N LYS A 33 12.79 2.41 -5.68
CA LYS A 33 11.37 2.08 -5.46
C LYS A 33 11.18 0.81 -4.63
N ARG A 34 11.93 -0.25 -4.91
CA ARG A 34 11.88 -1.52 -4.18
C ARG A 34 12.22 -1.35 -2.70
N LYS A 35 13.16 -0.44 -2.38
CA LYS A 35 13.51 -0.07 -1.00
C LYS A 35 12.48 0.86 -0.33
N LEU A 36 11.93 1.82 -1.07
CA LEU A 36 10.93 2.78 -0.57
C LEU A 36 9.55 2.16 -0.37
N TRP A 37 9.18 1.16 -1.17
CA TRP A 37 7.86 0.54 -1.11
C TRP A 37 7.47 -0.03 0.27
N PRO A 38 8.31 -0.86 0.93
CA PRO A 38 7.98 -1.34 2.27
C PRO A 38 7.88 -0.19 3.28
N ILE A 39 8.78 0.80 3.20
CA ILE A 39 8.76 1.98 4.08
C ILE A 39 7.46 2.76 3.90
N TYR A 40 7.07 3.03 2.65
CA TYR A 40 5.86 3.76 2.32
C TYR A 40 4.60 3.01 2.73
N THR A 41 4.57 1.69 2.52
CA THR A 41 3.41 0.85 2.88
C THR A 41 3.24 0.80 4.40
N VAL A 42 4.33 0.61 5.15
CA VAL A 42 4.30 0.66 6.62
C VAL A 42 3.87 2.05 7.10
N PHE A 43 4.46 3.13 6.56
CA PHE A 43 4.08 4.50 6.90
C PHE A 43 2.57 4.75 6.66
N SER A 44 2.07 4.38 5.49
CA SER A 44 0.64 4.54 5.14
C SER A 44 -0.26 3.79 6.11
N ASN A 45 0.11 2.56 6.47
CA ASN A 45 -0.65 1.74 7.41
C ASN A 45 -0.57 2.23 8.85
N VAL A 46 0.55 2.83 9.27
CA VAL A 46 0.67 3.49 10.57
C VAL A 46 -0.19 4.75 10.63
N VAL A 47 -0.23 5.56 9.57
CA VAL A 47 -1.10 6.74 9.49
C VAL A 47 -2.58 6.33 9.57
N ILE A 48 -2.98 5.32 8.79
CA ILE A 48 -4.35 4.78 8.84
C ILE A 48 -4.66 4.19 10.21
N GLY A 49 -3.77 3.38 10.78
CA GLY A 49 -3.93 2.78 12.12
C GLY A 49 -4.06 3.84 13.22
N GLY A 50 -3.23 4.88 13.18
CA GLY A 50 -3.30 6.02 14.10
C GLY A 50 -4.61 6.78 13.99
N PHE A 51 -5.12 6.97 12.76
CA PHE A 51 -6.44 7.57 12.54
C PHE A 51 -7.58 6.70 13.11
N ILE A 52 -7.50 5.38 12.94
CA ILE A 52 -8.47 4.44 13.50
C ILE A 52 -8.48 4.49 15.04
N ILE A 53 -7.31 4.58 15.67
CA ILE A 53 -7.19 4.77 17.12
C ILE A 53 -7.85 6.08 17.55
N TYR A 54 -7.61 7.17 16.81
CA TYR A 54 -8.20 8.48 17.09
C TYR A 54 -9.72 8.50 17.01
N MET A 55 -10.32 7.71 16.11
CA MET A 55 -11.79 7.57 16.01
C MET A 55 -12.43 6.83 17.20
N GLN A 56 -11.63 6.21 18.09
CA GLN A 56 -12.08 5.41 19.23
C GLN A 56 -13.25 4.46 18.93
N PRO A 57 -13.11 3.53 17.95
CA PRO A 57 -14.11 2.49 17.75
C PRO A 57 -14.16 1.54 18.97
N PRO A 58 -15.21 0.71 19.09
CA PRO A 58 -15.29 -0.30 20.14
C PRO A 58 -14.02 -1.16 20.17
N THR A 59 -13.50 -1.45 21.37
CA THR A 59 -12.19 -2.11 21.58
C THR A 59 -12.03 -3.41 20.79
N VAL A 60 -13.10 -4.19 20.67
CA VAL A 60 -13.11 -5.43 19.86
C VAL A 60 -12.80 -5.15 18.39
N TRP A 61 -13.43 -4.12 17.80
CA TRP A 61 -13.19 -3.71 16.42
C TRP A 61 -11.81 -3.11 16.23
N LEU A 62 -11.34 -2.29 17.19
CA LEU A 62 -10.01 -1.72 17.16
C LEU A 62 -8.93 -2.82 17.09
N VAL A 63 -8.99 -3.77 18.02
CA VAL A 63 -8.03 -4.87 18.12
C VAL A 63 -8.11 -5.74 16.86
N ALA A 64 -9.30 -6.10 16.39
CA ALA A 64 -9.48 -6.89 15.19
C ALA A 64 -8.86 -6.23 13.96
N ILE A 65 -9.11 -4.92 13.75
CA ILE A 65 -8.57 -4.19 12.60
C ILE A 65 -7.04 -4.07 12.69
N LEU A 66 -6.49 -3.74 13.85
CA LEU A 66 -5.03 -3.62 14.04
C LEU A 66 -4.32 -4.94 13.81
N VAL A 67 -4.87 -6.04 14.34
CA VAL A 67 -4.33 -7.40 14.13
C VAL A 67 -4.38 -7.78 12.65
N LEU A 68 -5.46 -7.44 11.94
CA LEU A 68 -5.62 -7.71 10.50
C LEU A 68 -4.72 -6.83 9.62
N LEU A 69 -4.40 -5.62 10.06
CA LEU A 69 -3.58 -4.65 9.33
C LEU A 69 -2.16 -5.18 9.10
N VAL A 70 -1.59 -5.90 10.07
CA VAL A 70 -0.24 -6.47 9.99
C VAL A 70 -0.07 -7.47 8.84
N PRO A 71 -0.83 -8.59 8.78
CA PRO A 71 -0.72 -9.55 7.69
C PRO A 71 -1.11 -8.92 6.34
N LEU A 72 -2.09 -8.01 6.31
CA LEU A 72 -2.43 -7.27 5.08
C LEU A 72 -1.26 -6.42 4.57
N THR A 73 -0.54 -5.75 5.46
CA THR A 73 0.67 -4.98 5.12
C THR A 73 1.71 -5.90 4.48
N LEU A 74 2.01 -7.03 5.13
CA LEU A 74 3.00 -7.99 4.64
C LEU A 74 2.60 -8.58 3.29
N LEU A 75 1.33 -8.94 3.13
CA LEU A 75 0.78 -9.43 1.88
C LEU A 75 0.83 -8.35 0.78
N THR A 76 0.59 -7.09 1.11
CA THR A 76 0.66 -5.96 0.15
C THR A 76 2.10 -5.71 -0.31
N ILE A 77 3.07 -5.79 0.61
CA ILE A 77 4.49 -5.69 0.29
C ILE A 77 4.91 -6.87 -0.60
N ARG A 78 4.50 -8.09 -0.26
CA ARG A 78 4.89 -9.31 -0.99
C ARG A 78 4.22 -9.46 -2.36
N SER A 79 2.99 -8.98 -2.49
CA SER A 79 2.20 -9.04 -3.75
C SER A 79 2.60 -7.99 -4.77
N THR A 80 3.22 -6.88 -4.32
CA THR A 80 3.67 -5.81 -5.20
C THR A 80 5.12 -6.04 -5.61
N LYS A 81 5.34 -6.30 -6.91
CA LYS A 81 6.68 -6.34 -7.51
C LYS A 81 6.88 -5.15 -8.44
N PHE A 82 8.11 -4.67 -8.53
CA PHE A 82 8.50 -3.64 -9.50
C PHE A 82 9.26 -4.31 -10.63
N CYS A 83 8.97 -3.93 -11.86
CA CYS A 83 9.68 -4.46 -13.01
C CYS A 83 10.96 -3.67 -13.26
N ASP A 84 12.08 -4.39 -13.40
CA ASP A 84 13.40 -3.81 -13.68
C ASP A 84 13.48 -3.13 -15.06
N SER A 85 12.63 -3.53 -16.01
CA SER A 85 12.58 -2.93 -17.35
C SER A 85 11.64 -1.73 -17.47
N CYS A 86 10.40 -1.86 -16.97
CA CYS A 86 9.34 -0.85 -17.15
C CYS A 86 9.31 0.19 -16.01
N GLY A 87 9.92 -0.10 -14.85
CA GLY A 87 9.84 0.78 -13.68
C GLY A 87 8.49 0.80 -12.97
N GLN A 88 7.49 0.10 -13.52
CA GLN A 88 6.12 0.07 -13.03
C GLN A 88 5.92 -0.99 -11.96
N ALA A 89 5.01 -0.69 -11.03
CA ALA A 89 4.52 -1.65 -10.05
C ALA A 89 3.52 -2.61 -10.71
N THR A 90 3.72 -3.90 -10.52
CA THR A 90 2.76 -4.97 -10.87
C THR A 90 2.33 -5.64 -9.57
N ARG A 91 1.02 -5.76 -9.37
CA ARG A 91 0.45 -6.43 -8.21
C ARG A 91 -0.23 -7.71 -8.63
N ALA A 92 0.01 -8.80 -7.90
CA ALA A 92 -0.84 -9.99 -8.00
C ALA A 92 -1.91 -9.96 -6.90
N PRO A 93 -3.07 -10.60 -7.13
CA PRO A 93 -4.04 -10.88 -6.07
C PRO A 93 -3.38 -11.61 -4.89
N PHE A 94 -3.83 -11.32 -3.67
CA PHE A 94 -3.23 -11.82 -2.43
C PHE A 94 -3.12 -13.35 -2.32
N PHE A 95 -3.91 -14.10 -3.10
CA PHE A 95 -3.94 -15.57 -3.13
C PHE A 95 -3.39 -16.20 -4.42
N MET A 96 -2.85 -15.39 -5.34
CA MET A 96 -2.26 -15.90 -6.58
C MET A 96 -0.74 -15.95 -6.50
N LYS A 97 -0.15 -16.85 -7.32
CA LYS A 97 1.31 -16.90 -7.50
C LYS A 97 1.81 -15.51 -7.90
N PRO A 98 2.97 -15.07 -7.37
CA PRO A 98 3.51 -13.76 -7.67
C PRO A 98 3.62 -13.55 -9.19
N PRO A 99 3.38 -12.33 -9.69
CA PRO A 99 3.30 -12.09 -11.11
C PRO A 99 4.69 -12.34 -11.71
N GLN A 100 4.74 -13.12 -12.79
CA GLN A 100 6.00 -13.41 -13.49
C GLN A 100 6.30 -12.42 -14.61
N LYS A 101 5.31 -11.64 -15.07
CA LYS A 101 5.43 -10.65 -16.15
C LYS A 101 4.89 -9.29 -15.72
N CYS A 102 5.53 -8.19 -16.15
CA CYS A 102 5.05 -6.82 -15.96
C CYS A 102 3.74 -6.65 -16.74
N SER A 103 2.67 -6.17 -16.09
CA SER A 103 1.36 -5.94 -16.73
C SER A 103 1.41 -4.85 -17.81
N HIS A 104 2.44 -4.00 -17.80
CA HIS A 104 2.62 -2.92 -18.77
C HIS A 104 3.52 -3.29 -19.96
N CYS A 105 4.63 -4.00 -19.73
CA CYS A 105 5.62 -4.27 -20.78
C CYS A 105 5.77 -5.75 -21.15
N ASN A 106 5.02 -6.65 -20.50
CA ASN A 106 5.08 -8.11 -20.70
C ASN A 106 6.46 -8.76 -20.50
N LYS A 107 7.48 -8.01 -20.04
CA LYS A 107 8.81 -8.55 -19.72
C LYS A 107 8.80 -9.28 -18.37
N PRO A 108 9.70 -10.26 -18.18
CA PRO A 108 9.81 -10.97 -16.91
C PRO A 108 10.11 -10.01 -15.75
N LEU A 109 9.47 -10.26 -14.60
CA LEU A 109 9.72 -9.55 -13.34
C LEU A 109 10.88 -10.24 -12.61
N GLY A 110 11.95 -9.49 -12.31
CA GLY A 110 13.11 -9.95 -11.51
C GLY A 110 12.86 -9.91 -10.01
#